data_AF-A0AAU2U5T5-F1
#
_entry.id   AF-A0AAU2U5T5-F1
#
_cell.length_a   1.000
_cell.length_b   1.000
_cell.length_c   1.000
_cell.angle_alpha   90.00
_cell.angle_beta   90.00
_cell.angle_gamma   90.00
#
_symmetry.space_group_name_H-M   'P 1'
#
loop_
_entity.id
_entity.type
_entity.pdbx_description
1 polymer ?
#
loop_
_entity_poly.entity_id
_entity_poly.type
_entity_poly.pdbx_seq_one_letter_code
_entity_poly.pdbx_strand_id
1 'polypeptide(L)'
;MTSGTPQPLAARPVLQRWLTGASPTHPVRVMEAAAGTNAAVLVGLDALETMAAALDASAAGEARWRSKIAEFGRLTSMGQLLEMRAEFALALALADAGIGYRLGNTGVPNPDLLLTRSGDVYAGIEVTARAPQNINELVEHVEAASAGRFDVDLAFDRYPSRLQPEIADKAAAAVCAQADALGAGSPAVAQVIRAEDPKNAGPVEITVQVCPGNGAVRWEVTAGTLDGPLGAAEYAAFEAGRGGQKAAQGRSLNGAPVLLAVDVSRYGAAWMRPGRVWAQRVAICEHFTPDYPFAGLAVLRQSLEQPGLTDIGVGLSPHLPAADRDVLQDLCTTLGWPCA
;
A
#
# COMPACT_ATOMS: atom_id res chain seq x y z
N MET A 1 21.94 -0.04 37.80
CA MET A 1 21.41 -0.01 36.42
C MET A 1 21.91 -1.26 35.73
N THR A 2 21.10 -2.31 35.68
CA THR A 2 21.46 -3.57 35.03
C THR A 2 21.32 -3.38 33.53
N SER A 3 22.45 -3.43 32.82
CA SER A 3 22.51 -3.56 31.37
C SER A 3 21.80 -4.85 30.97
N GLY A 4 20.53 -4.74 30.58
CA GLY A 4 19.78 -5.84 30.00
C GLY A 4 20.49 -6.28 28.74
N THR A 5 20.97 -7.53 28.72
CA THR A 5 21.44 -8.19 27.51
C THR A 5 20.31 -8.09 26.47
N PRO A 6 20.54 -7.56 25.26
CA PRO A 6 19.50 -7.52 24.25
C PRO A 6 19.00 -8.95 24.02
N GLN A 7 17.70 -9.17 24.18
CA GLN A 7 17.08 -10.44 23.84
C GLN A 7 17.46 -10.77 22.38
N PRO A 8 17.88 -12.01 22.07
CA PRO A 8 18.10 -12.40 20.70
C PRO A 8 16.80 -12.20 19.93
N LEU A 9 16.87 -11.42 18.85
CA LEU A 9 15.77 -11.23 17.90
C LEU A 9 15.18 -12.60 17.57
N ALA A 10 13.86 -12.76 17.70
CA ALA A 10 13.18 -14.00 17.36
C ALA A 10 13.63 -14.48 15.96
N ALA A 11 13.99 -15.76 15.85
CA ALA A 11 14.41 -16.31 14.58
C ALA A 11 13.23 -16.23 13.59
N ARG A 12 13.48 -15.73 12.38
CA ARG A 12 12.50 -15.62 11.28
C ARG A 12 12.91 -16.57 10.15
N PRO A 13 12.81 -17.89 10.35
CA PRO A 13 13.40 -18.88 9.46
C PRO A 13 12.81 -18.85 8.05
N VAL A 14 11.52 -18.52 7.87
CA VAL A 14 10.90 -18.48 6.55
C VAL A 14 11.42 -17.28 5.75
N LEU A 15 11.40 -16.09 6.35
CA LEU A 15 11.96 -14.90 5.73
C LEU A 15 13.46 -15.03 5.45
N GLN A 16 14.22 -15.65 6.35
CA GLN A 16 15.64 -15.92 6.11
C GLN A 16 15.86 -16.79 4.87
N ARG A 17 15.03 -17.82 4.66
CA ARG A 17 15.08 -18.62 3.43
C ARG A 17 14.73 -17.77 2.20
N TRP A 18 13.64 -17.00 2.26
CA TRP A 18 13.18 -16.17 1.13
C TRP A 18 14.20 -15.08 0.77
N LEU A 19 14.97 -14.59 1.74
CA LEU A 19 16.01 -13.57 1.58
C LEU A 19 17.39 -14.15 1.24
N THR A 20 17.47 -15.44 0.86
CA THR A 20 18.74 -16.05 0.44
C THR A 20 19.25 -15.37 -0.82
N GLY A 21 20.43 -14.73 -0.74
CA GLY A 21 21.04 -13.99 -1.85
C GLY A 21 20.46 -12.58 -2.09
N ALA A 22 19.56 -12.10 -1.23
CA ALA A 22 19.05 -10.73 -1.30
C ALA A 22 20.15 -9.69 -1.01
N SER A 23 20.05 -8.50 -1.63
CA SER A 23 20.95 -7.37 -1.38
C SER A 23 20.93 -6.93 0.09
N PRO A 24 22.04 -6.41 0.65
CA PRO A 24 22.01 -5.74 1.96
C PRO A 24 21.03 -4.57 2.04
N THR A 25 20.71 -3.95 0.90
CA THR A 25 19.75 -2.84 0.78
C THR A 25 18.30 -3.30 0.60
N HIS A 26 18.03 -4.60 0.62
CA HIS A 26 16.68 -5.14 0.53
C HIS A 26 15.80 -4.57 1.67
N PRO A 27 14.56 -4.14 1.41
CA PRO A 27 13.73 -3.44 2.40
C PRO A 27 13.56 -4.20 3.72
N VAL A 28 13.39 -5.53 3.69
CA VAL A 28 13.32 -6.36 4.90
C VAL A 28 14.66 -6.43 5.65
N ARG A 29 15.80 -6.41 4.96
CA ARG A 29 17.13 -6.38 5.61
C ARG A 29 17.37 -5.05 6.32
N VAL A 30 16.93 -3.94 5.72
CA VAL A 30 16.94 -2.62 6.34
C VAL A 30 16.05 -2.59 7.59
N MET A 31 14.86 -3.18 7.52
CA MET A 31 13.99 -3.36 8.70
C MET A 31 14.67 -4.21 9.78
N GLU A 32 15.28 -5.35 9.43
CA GLU A 32 16.01 -6.21 10.39
C GLU A 32 17.12 -5.44 11.11
N ALA A 33 17.86 -4.58 10.41
CA ALA A 33 18.91 -3.73 11.00
C ALA A 33 18.34 -2.68 11.97
N ALA A 34 17.16 -2.12 11.67
CA ALA A 34 16.47 -1.14 12.52
C ALA A 34 15.70 -1.77 13.69
N ALA A 35 15.50 -3.09 13.68
CA ALA A 35 14.63 -3.78 14.63
C ALA A 35 15.12 -3.69 16.09
N GLY A 36 16.43 -3.52 16.30
CA GLY A 36 17.02 -3.34 17.63
C GLY A 36 16.70 -1.99 18.29
N THR A 37 16.18 -1.02 17.55
CA THR A 37 15.88 0.34 18.03
C THR A 37 14.41 0.71 17.92
N ASN A 38 13.59 -0.10 17.25
CA ASN A 38 12.17 0.19 17.02
C ASN A 38 11.29 -1.05 17.21
N ALA A 39 10.50 -1.07 18.28
CA ALA A 39 9.59 -2.18 18.59
C ALA A 39 8.50 -2.40 17.53
N ALA A 40 8.01 -1.34 16.86
CA ALA A 40 7.02 -1.48 15.81
C ALA A 40 7.59 -2.21 14.58
N VAL A 41 8.90 -2.02 14.30
CA VAL A 41 9.60 -2.76 13.23
C VAL A 41 9.66 -4.25 13.54
N LEU A 42 9.86 -4.62 14.81
CA LEU A 42 9.82 -6.03 15.24
C LEU A 42 8.46 -6.67 14.97
N VAL A 43 7.39 -6.01 15.41
CA VAL A 43 6.01 -6.48 15.19
C VAL A 43 5.74 -6.64 13.69
N GLY A 44 6.18 -5.67 12.89
CA GLY A 44 6.04 -5.74 11.43
C GLY A 44 6.77 -6.92 10.79
N LEU A 45 8.01 -7.20 11.24
CA LEU A 45 8.78 -8.35 10.76
C LEU A 45 8.15 -9.68 11.18
N ASP A 46 7.58 -9.77 12.38
CA ASP A 46 6.92 -10.98 12.88
C ASP A 46 5.59 -11.25 12.13
N ALA A 47 4.84 -10.20 11.81
CA ALA A 47 3.66 -10.29 10.96
C ALA A 47 4.03 -10.75 9.54
N LEU A 48 5.15 -10.26 8.98
CA LEU A 48 5.63 -10.70 7.68
C LEU A 48 6.12 -12.16 7.69
N GLU A 49 6.81 -12.60 8.74
CA GLU A 49 7.21 -14.00 8.94
C GLU A 49 5.97 -14.91 9.01
N THR A 50 4.96 -14.51 9.77
CA THR A 50 3.70 -15.26 9.90
C THR A 50 2.99 -15.39 8.54
N MET A 51 2.88 -14.29 7.79
CA MET A 51 2.32 -14.28 6.44
C MET A 51 3.11 -15.21 5.51
N ALA A 52 4.44 -15.11 5.49
CA ALA A 52 5.29 -15.92 4.65
C ALA A 52 5.17 -17.42 4.98
N ALA A 53 5.13 -17.77 6.27
CA ALA A 53 4.98 -19.14 6.73
C ALA A 53 3.64 -19.76 6.30
N ALA A 54 2.55 -19.01 6.43
CA ALA A 54 1.22 -19.47 6.04
C ALA A 54 1.12 -19.70 4.52
N LEU A 55 1.68 -18.80 3.72
CA LEU A 55 1.69 -18.92 2.26
C LEU A 55 2.60 -20.05 1.77
N ASP A 56 3.77 -20.26 2.40
CA ASP A 56 4.65 -21.40 2.10
C ASP A 56 3.94 -22.74 2.36
N ALA A 57 3.11 -22.80 3.40
CA ALA A 57 2.33 -23.98 3.74
C ALA A 57 1.18 -24.23 2.75
N SER A 58 0.48 -23.17 2.32
CA SER A 58 -0.66 -23.30 1.40
C SER A 58 -0.24 -23.55 -0.06
N ALA A 59 0.89 -23.01 -0.50
CA ALA A 59 1.36 -23.09 -1.89
C ALA A 59 2.37 -24.24 -2.13
N ALA A 60 2.48 -25.18 -1.20
CA ALA A 60 3.51 -26.22 -1.19
C ALA A 60 3.58 -26.99 -2.54
N GLY A 61 4.68 -26.77 -3.28
CA GLY A 61 4.98 -27.47 -4.54
C GLY A 61 4.66 -26.70 -5.82
N GLU A 62 3.99 -25.54 -5.76
CA GLU A 62 3.68 -24.75 -6.95
C GLU A 62 4.93 -24.06 -7.52
N ALA A 63 5.26 -24.33 -8.79
CA ALA A 63 6.45 -23.79 -9.43
C ALA A 63 6.43 -22.25 -9.47
N ARG A 64 5.25 -21.65 -9.68
CA ARG A 64 5.08 -20.19 -9.72
C ARG A 64 5.26 -19.56 -8.34
N TRP A 65 4.88 -20.25 -7.26
CA TRP A 65 5.16 -19.81 -5.89
C TRP A 65 6.67 -19.64 -5.65
N ARG A 66 7.49 -20.60 -6.10
CA ARG A 66 8.96 -20.46 -6.03
C ARG A 66 9.47 -19.26 -6.81
N SER A 67 8.90 -18.97 -7.98
CA SER A 67 9.24 -17.76 -8.73
C SER A 67 8.87 -16.49 -7.96
N LYS A 68 7.75 -16.49 -7.24
CA LYS A 68 7.30 -15.36 -6.42
C LYS A 68 8.21 -15.12 -5.21
N ILE A 69 8.66 -16.18 -4.53
CA ILE A 69 9.71 -16.09 -3.50
C ILE A 69 11.00 -15.48 -4.06
N ALA A 70 11.41 -15.91 -5.26
CA ALA A 70 12.60 -15.34 -5.90
C ALA A 70 12.42 -13.87 -6.31
N GLU A 71 11.19 -13.45 -6.65
CA GLU A 71 10.83 -12.05 -6.90
C GLU A 71 10.90 -11.23 -5.61
N PHE A 72 10.38 -11.75 -4.50
CA PHE A 72 10.51 -11.16 -3.18
C PHE A 72 11.99 -10.94 -2.81
N GLY A 73 12.86 -11.92 -3.02
CA GLY A 73 14.30 -11.77 -2.73
C GLY A 73 15.02 -10.69 -3.56
N ARG A 74 14.39 -10.14 -4.60
CA ARG A 74 14.95 -9.11 -5.49
C ARG A 74 14.36 -7.72 -5.28
N LEU A 75 13.48 -7.52 -4.29
CA LEU A 75 12.89 -6.20 -4.02
C LEU A 75 13.98 -5.18 -3.65
N THR A 76 13.86 -3.97 -4.18
CA THR A 76 14.84 -2.89 -4.01
C THR A 76 14.30 -1.70 -3.23
N SER A 77 13.00 -1.65 -2.92
CA SER A 77 12.39 -0.54 -2.18
C SER A 77 11.24 -0.98 -1.27
N MET A 78 10.94 -0.15 -0.26
CA MET A 78 9.78 -0.35 0.61
C MET A 78 8.47 -0.34 -0.17
N GLY A 79 8.36 0.51 -1.19
CA GLY A 79 7.19 0.54 -2.07
C GLY A 79 6.89 -0.80 -2.74
N GLN A 80 7.93 -1.47 -3.28
CA GLN A 80 7.78 -2.79 -3.89
C GLN A 80 7.42 -3.87 -2.85
N LEU A 81 7.98 -3.80 -1.63
CA LEU A 81 7.60 -4.70 -0.54
C LEU A 81 6.12 -4.56 -0.18
N LEU A 82 5.62 -3.33 -0.07
CA LEU A 82 4.21 -3.07 0.23
C LEU A 82 3.28 -3.52 -0.89
N GLU A 83 3.67 -3.34 -2.16
CA GLU A 83 2.93 -3.89 -3.30
C GLU A 83 2.84 -5.42 -3.24
N MET A 84 3.95 -6.11 -2.99
CA MET A 84 3.94 -7.56 -2.86
C MET A 84 3.16 -8.04 -1.63
N ARG A 85 3.22 -7.27 -0.53
CA ARG A 85 2.44 -7.53 0.67
C ARG A 85 0.93 -7.43 0.42
N ALA A 86 0.49 -6.51 -0.44
CA ALA A 86 -0.90 -6.38 -0.84
C ALA A 86 -1.44 -7.69 -1.45
N GLU A 87 -0.68 -8.24 -2.39
CA GLU A 87 -0.97 -9.51 -3.05
C GLU A 87 -0.93 -10.70 -2.07
N PHE A 88 0.09 -10.74 -1.20
CA PHE A 88 0.24 -11.80 -0.21
C PHE A 88 -0.90 -11.85 0.81
N ALA A 89 -1.42 -10.71 1.26
CA ALA A 89 -2.54 -10.73 2.20
C ALA A 89 -3.84 -11.21 1.54
N LEU A 90 -4.05 -10.92 0.25
CA LEU A 90 -5.18 -11.47 -0.50
C LEU A 90 -5.02 -12.98 -0.69
N ALA A 91 -3.82 -13.43 -1.08
CA ALA A 91 -3.51 -14.86 -1.17
C ALA A 91 -3.72 -15.58 0.17
N LEU A 92 -3.34 -14.95 1.28
CA LEU A 92 -3.57 -15.48 2.63
C LEU A 92 -5.06 -15.57 2.95
N ALA A 93 -5.84 -14.53 2.67
CA ALA A 93 -7.29 -14.55 2.87
C ALA A 93 -7.99 -15.66 2.06
N LEU A 94 -7.53 -15.91 0.83
CA LEU A 94 -8.03 -17.01 0.00
C LEU A 94 -7.63 -18.38 0.58
N ALA A 95 -6.38 -18.53 1.01
CA ALA A 95 -5.89 -19.76 1.63
C ALA A 95 -6.64 -20.09 2.92
N ASP A 96 -6.84 -19.11 3.79
CA ASP A 96 -7.57 -19.25 5.07
C ASP A 96 -9.04 -19.62 4.84
N ALA A 97 -9.65 -19.12 3.77
CA ALA A 97 -11.02 -19.47 3.36
C ALA A 97 -11.10 -20.79 2.58
N GLY A 98 -9.99 -21.49 2.34
CA GLY A 98 -9.95 -22.72 1.54
C GLY A 98 -10.29 -22.52 0.06
N ILE A 99 -10.18 -21.29 -0.46
CA ILE A 99 -10.42 -20.97 -1.86
C ILE A 99 -9.16 -21.32 -2.66
N GLY A 100 -9.30 -22.23 -3.62
CA GLY A 100 -8.21 -22.57 -4.53
C GLY A 100 -7.81 -21.37 -5.39
N TYR A 101 -6.51 -21.11 -5.52
CA TYR A 101 -5.99 -20.09 -6.42
C TYR A 101 -4.67 -20.53 -7.07
N ARG A 102 -4.31 -19.87 -8.15
CA ARG A 102 -2.99 -19.95 -8.79
C ARG A 102 -2.47 -18.55 -9.03
N LEU A 103 -1.16 -18.40 -9.07
CA LEU A 103 -0.54 -17.12 -9.42
C LEU A 103 -0.57 -16.87 -10.94
N GLY A 104 -0.75 -15.61 -11.33
CA GLY A 104 -0.63 -15.14 -12.71
C GLY A 104 0.76 -15.41 -13.32
N ASN A 105 0.83 -15.42 -14.65
CA ASN A 105 2.04 -15.76 -15.40
C ASN A 105 2.72 -14.47 -15.85
N THR A 106 4.01 -14.34 -15.56
CA THR A 106 4.78 -13.17 -15.99
C THR A 106 4.78 -13.03 -17.52
N GLY A 107 4.55 -11.81 -18.01
CA GLY A 107 4.55 -11.51 -19.44
C GLY A 107 3.27 -11.86 -20.19
N VAL A 108 2.30 -12.48 -19.51
CA VAL A 108 0.94 -12.68 -20.01
C VAL A 108 0.05 -11.64 -19.32
N PRO A 109 -0.88 -10.98 -20.03
CA PRO A 109 -1.88 -10.17 -19.37
C PRO A 109 -2.84 -11.11 -18.65
N ASN A 110 -2.54 -11.49 -17.41
CA ASN A 110 -3.50 -12.18 -16.55
C ASN A 110 -3.51 -11.54 -15.15
N PRO A 111 -4.60 -11.75 -14.39
CA PRO A 111 -4.67 -11.30 -13.02
C PRO A 111 -3.57 -11.92 -12.16
N ASP A 112 -3.10 -11.17 -11.16
CA ASP A 112 -2.13 -11.65 -10.18
C ASP A 112 -2.58 -12.96 -9.50
N LEU A 113 -3.87 -13.06 -9.17
CA LEU A 113 -4.49 -14.25 -8.56
C LEU A 113 -5.61 -14.78 -9.47
N LEU A 114 -5.49 -16.05 -9.85
CA LEU A 114 -6.49 -16.78 -10.63
C LEU A 114 -7.24 -17.73 -9.70
N LEU A 115 -8.52 -17.45 -9.41
CA LEU A 115 -9.33 -18.27 -8.51
C LEU A 115 -9.80 -19.51 -9.23
N THR A 116 -9.63 -20.67 -8.59
CA THR A 116 -9.92 -21.98 -9.19
C THR A 116 -10.95 -22.76 -8.39
N ARG A 117 -11.81 -23.49 -9.10
CA ARG A 117 -12.79 -24.42 -8.55
C ARG A 117 -12.76 -25.67 -9.42
N SER A 118 -12.45 -26.82 -8.83
CA SER A 118 -12.27 -28.08 -9.57
C SER A 118 -11.21 -28.02 -10.69
N GLY A 119 -10.24 -27.12 -10.58
CA GLY A 119 -9.16 -26.93 -11.56
C GLY A 119 -9.41 -25.83 -12.60
N ASP A 120 -10.66 -25.43 -12.81
CA ASP A 120 -11.04 -24.37 -13.74
C ASP A 120 -10.98 -22.99 -13.09
N VAL A 121 -10.56 -21.98 -13.87
CA VAL A 121 -10.57 -20.59 -13.42
C VAL A 121 -11.99 -20.04 -13.50
N TYR A 122 -12.54 -19.60 -12.38
CA TYR A 122 -13.91 -19.05 -12.33
C TYR A 122 -13.94 -17.55 -12.04
N ALA A 123 -12.84 -16.97 -11.56
CA ALA A 123 -12.68 -15.53 -11.33
C ALA A 123 -11.20 -15.16 -11.25
N GLY A 124 -10.89 -13.86 -11.31
CA GLY A 124 -9.54 -13.33 -11.09
C GLY A 124 -9.52 -12.16 -10.12
N ILE A 125 -8.37 -11.93 -9.49
CA ILE A 125 -8.09 -10.74 -8.70
C ILE A 125 -6.77 -10.14 -9.20
N GLU A 126 -6.84 -8.93 -9.73
CA GLU A 126 -5.67 -8.12 -10.06
C GLU A 126 -5.38 -7.19 -8.90
N VAL A 127 -4.14 -7.11 -8.46
CA VAL A 127 -3.77 -6.31 -7.29
C VAL A 127 -3.04 -5.05 -7.73
N THR A 128 -3.32 -3.94 -7.06
CA THR A 128 -2.52 -2.73 -7.17
C THR A 128 -2.43 -2.05 -5.82
N ALA A 129 -1.23 -1.68 -5.43
CA ALA A 129 -1.00 -0.90 -4.22
C ALA A 129 -0.30 0.42 -4.52
N ARG A 130 -0.25 0.83 -5.79
CA ARG A 130 0.53 2.00 -6.19
C ARG A 130 -0.15 3.27 -5.71
N ALA A 131 0.26 3.72 -4.52
CA ALA A 131 -0.22 4.95 -3.94
C ALA A 131 0.27 6.17 -4.75
N PRO A 132 -0.53 7.24 -4.82
CA PRO A 132 -0.01 8.56 -5.16
C PRO A 132 1.02 8.97 -4.10
N GLN A 133 1.97 9.83 -4.47
CA GLN A 133 2.91 10.35 -3.50
C GLN A 133 2.15 11.04 -2.37
N ASN A 134 2.56 10.75 -1.13
CA ASN A 134 1.83 11.12 0.07
C ASN A 134 2.80 11.75 1.10
N ILE A 135 2.28 12.05 2.29
CA ILE A 135 3.08 12.63 3.38
C ILE A 135 4.31 11.77 3.71
N ASN A 136 4.20 10.44 3.69
CA ASN A 136 5.33 9.57 4.05
C ASN A 136 6.46 9.64 3.02
N GLU A 137 6.14 9.67 1.72
CA GLU A 137 7.18 9.87 0.69
C GLU A 137 7.83 11.25 0.81
N LEU A 138 7.06 12.28 1.19
CA LEU A 138 7.62 13.59 1.49
C LEU A 138 8.58 13.53 2.69
N VAL A 139 8.20 12.82 3.76
CA VAL A 139 9.03 12.63 4.96
C VAL A 139 10.34 11.95 4.59
N GLU A 140 10.31 10.83 3.85
CA GLU A 140 11.52 10.13 3.39
C GLU A 140 12.44 11.06 2.58
N HIS A 141 11.86 11.89 1.71
CA HIS A 141 12.62 12.85 0.91
C HIS A 141 13.24 13.97 1.76
N VAL A 142 12.50 14.48 2.75
CA VAL A 142 12.96 15.49 3.71
C VAL A 142 14.02 14.93 4.66
N GLU A 143 13.87 13.69 5.12
CA GLU A 143 14.87 12.98 5.92
C GLU A 143 16.20 12.91 5.17
N ALA A 144 16.15 12.50 3.90
CA ALA A 144 17.33 12.48 3.03
C ALA A 144 17.98 13.86 2.88
N ALA A 145 17.18 14.92 2.69
CA ALA A 145 17.67 16.29 2.59
C ALA A 145 18.30 16.82 3.89
N SER A 146 17.71 16.46 5.05
CA SER A 146 18.23 16.85 6.37
C SER A 146 19.57 16.19 6.69
N ALA A 147 19.83 15.01 6.10
CA ALA A 147 20.95 14.13 6.42
C ALA A 147 21.06 13.80 7.92
N GLY A 148 19.92 13.78 8.63
CA GLY A 148 19.86 13.50 10.07
C GLY A 148 20.48 14.59 10.96
N ARG A 149 20.69 15.82 10.45
CA ARG A 149 21.37 16.90 11.18
C ARG A 149 20.43 17.81 11.96
N PHE A 150 19.15 17.84 11.60
CA PHE A 150 18.17 18.78 12.14
C PHE A 150 16.84 18.08 12.37
N ASP A 151 16.10 18.53 13.38
CA ASP A 151 14.70 18.15 13.49
C ASP A 151 13.88 18.99 12.49
N VAL A 152 12.94 18.36 11.80
CA VAL A 152 12.05 19.01 10.85
C VAL A 152 10.61 18.70 11.22
N ASP A 153 9.81 19.73 11.45
CA ASP A 153 8.37 19.62 11.69
C ASP A 153 7.61 20.07 10.44
N LEU A 154 6.73 19.20 9.92
CA LEU A 154 5.87 19.44 8.77
C LEU A 154 4.42 19.55 9.24
N ALA A 155 3.83 20.74 9.17
CA ALA A 155 2.42 20.95 9.50
C ALA A 155 1.58 21.14 8.24
N PHE A 156 0.62 20.26 8.01
CA PHE A 156 -0.32 20.35 6.90
C PHE A 156 -1.61 21.01 7.36
N ASP A 157 -2.19 21.89 6.54
CA ASP A 157 -3.52 22.44 6.83
C ASP A 157 -4.61 21.36 6.76
N ARG A 158 -4.46 20.37 5.89
CA ARG A 158 -5.33 19.18 5.78
C ARG A 158 -4.58 17.99 5.22
N TYR A 159 -5.22 16.81 5.24
CA TYR A 159 -4.67 15.64 4.55
C TYR A 159 -4.61 15.86 3.03
N PRO A 160 -3.42 15.83 2.40
CA PRO A 160 -3.31 15.78 0.96
C PRO A 160 -3.77 14.41 0.47
N SER A 161 -4.54 14.41 -0.61
CA SER A 161 -4.86 13.18 -1.34
C SER A 161 -3.69 12.72 -2.20
N ARG A 162 -2.91 13.68 -2.68
CA ARG A 162 -1.68 13.50 -3.45
C ARG A 162 -0.77 14.70 -3.24
N LEU A 163 0.53 14.46 -3.26
CA LEU A 163 1.56 15.47 -3.44
C LEU A 163 2.21 15.26 -4.80
N GLN A 164 2.56 16.35 -5.48
CA GLN A 164 3.35 16.28 -6.71
C GLN A 164 4.84 16.17 -6.36
N PRO A 165 5.67 15.55 -7.20
CA PRO A 165 7.11 15.36 -6.90
C PRO A 165 7.80 16.69 -6.61
N GLU A 166 7.40 17.74 -7.33
CA GLU A 166 7.89 19.10 -7.19
C GLU A 166 7.71 19.68 -5.77
N ILE A 167 6.70 19.20 -5.04
CA ILE A 167 6.42 19.64 -3.67
C ILE A 167 7.47 19.05 -2.72
N ALA A 168 7.94 17.83 -2.98
CA ALA A 168 9.03 17.24 -2.23
C ALA A 168 10.33 18.03 -2.43
N ASP A 169 10.65 18.40 -3.67
CA ASP A 169 11.83 19.21 -3.98
C ASP A 169 11.75 20.60 -3.30
N LYS A 170 10.57 21.24 -3.33
CA LYS A 170 10.34 22.53 -2.65
C LYS A 170 10.51 22.42 -1.13
N ALA A 171 10.01 21.36 -0.52
CA ALA A 171 10.16 21.12 0.92
C ALA A 171 11.62 20.84 1.29
N ALA A 172 12.32 20.02 0.52
CA ALA A 172 13.75 19.78 0.72
C ALA A 172 14.57 21.08 0.59
N ALA A 173 14.27 21.91 -0.42
CA ALA A 173 14.91 23.21 -0.58
C ALA A 173 14.63 24.15 0.61
N ALA A 174 13.39 24.17 1.12
CA ALA A 174 13.02 24.92 2.32
C ALA A 174 13.81 24.46 3.56
N VAL A 175 13.98 23.14 3.71
CA VAL A 175 14.78 22.55 4.80
C VAL A 175 16.24 22.97 4.70
N CYS A 176 16.85 22.85 3.51
CA CYS A 176 18.23 23.28 3.29
C CYS A 176 18.42 24.78 3.59
N ALA A 177 17.52 25.64 3.12
CA ALA A 177 17.61 27.08 3.35
C ALA A 177 17.50 27.45 4.84
N GLN A 178 16.60 26.79 5.59
CA GLN A 178 16.48 27.02 7.04
C GLN A 178 17.66 26.44 7.81
N ALA A 179 18.20 25.29 7.40
CA ALA A 179 19.41 24.71 7.97
C ALA A 179 20.63 25.62 7.80
N ASP A 180 20.81 26.21 6.61
CA ASP A 180 21.87 27.18 6.34
C ASP A 180 21.73 28.43 7.22
N ALA A 181 20.50 28.93 7.40
CA ALA A 181 20.23 30.06 8.29
C ALA A 181 20.61 29.75 9.75
N LEU A 182 20.23 28.57 10.26
CA LEU A 182 20.61 28.12 11.60
C LEU A 182 22.13 28.00 11.75
N GLY A 183 22.81 27.45 10.74
CA GLY A 183 24.28 27.34 10.70
C GLY A 183 24.98 28.70 10.72
N ALA A 184 24.35 29.72 10.13
CA ALA A 184 24.83 31.11 10.15
C ALA A 184 24.43 31.90 11.43
N GLY A 185 23.78 31.26 12.41
CA GLY A 185 23.29 31.91 13.62
C GLY A 185 22.08 32.82 13.42
N SER A 186 21.41 32.71 12.27
CA SER A 186 20.16 33.40 11.98
C SER A 186 18.94 32.58 12.41
N PRO A 187 17.82 33.21 12.78
CA PRO A 187 16.60 32.48 13.13
C PRO A 187 16.06 31.73 11.91
N ALA A 188 15.73 30.44 12.08
CA ALA A 188 14.93 29.71 11.10
C ALA A 188 13.50 30.24 11.10
N VAL A 189 13.04 30.70 9.95
CA VAL A 189 11.65 31.17 9.76
C VAL A 189 10.87 30.06 9.06
N ALA A 190 9.71 29.70 9.63
CA ALA A 190 8.77 28.77 9.03
C ALA A 190 8.47 29.16 7.58
N GLN A 191 8.54 28.21 6.66
CA GLN A 191 8.20 28.42 5.26
C GLN A 191 6.88 27.72 4.95
N VAL A 192 5.98 28.44 4.30
CA VAL A 192 4.70 27.89 3.83
C VAL A 192 4.81 27.57 2.34
N ILE A 193 4.60 26.31 2.00
CA ILE A 193 4.55 25.80 0.63
C ILE A 193 3.09 25.53 0.28
N ARG A 194 2.64 26.12 -0.83
CA ARG A 194 1.30 25.87 -1.37
C ARG A 194 1.39 24.79 -2.45
N ALA A 195 0.78 23.64 -2.18
CA ALA A 195 0.72 22.49 -3.07
C ALA A 195 -0.59 22.48 -3.86
N GLU A 196 -0.52 22.88 -5.12
CA GLU A 196 -1.65 22.88 -6.04
C GLU A 196 -1.70 21.57 -6.83
N ASP A 197 -2.74 20.76 -6.61
CA ASP A 197 -3.04 19.61 -7.46
C ASP A 197 -4.56 19.57 -7.67
N PRO A 198 -5.06 19.51 -8.93
CA PRO A 198 -6.49 19.41 -9.21
C PRO A 198 -7.14 18.14 -8.64
N LYS A 199 -6.35 17.14 -8.24
CA LYS A 199 -6.82 15.91 -7.57
C LYS A 199 -6.94 16.06 -6.05
N ASN A 200 -6.45 17.15 -5.48
CA ASN A 200 -6.74 17.52 -4.10
C ASN A 200 -8.05 18.33 -4.05
N ALA A 201 -8.71 18.35 -2.89
CA ALA A 201 -9.87 19.22 -2.64
C ALA A 201 -9.44 20.70 -2.43
N GLY A 202 -8.72 21.25 -3.41
CA GLY A 202 -8.07 22.58 -3.40
C GLY A 202 -6.55 22.53 -3.15
N PRO A 203 -5.91 23.72 -3.01
CA PRO A 203 -4.49 23.83 -2.62
C PRO A 203 -4.26 23.39 -1.18
N VAL A 204 -3.25 22.56 -0.93
CA VAL A 204 -2.81 22.13 0.42
C VAL A 204 -1.67 23.02 0.87
N GLU A 205 -1.71 23.52 2.09
CA GLU A 205 -0.63 24.32 2.67
C GLU A 205 0.23 23.45 3.59
N ILE A 206 1.54 23.51 3.37
CA ILE A 206 2.55 22.75 4.11
C ILE A 206 3.48 23.77 4.75
N THR A 207 3.47 23.82 6.08
CA THR A 207 4.43 24.61 6.85
C THR A 207 5.63 23.73 7.18
N VAL A 208 6.80 24.16 6.75
CA VAL A 208 8.09 23.52 7.04
C VAL A 208 8.80 24.34 8.10
N GLN A 209 9.10 23.72 9.24
CA GLN A 209 9.90 24.32 10.31
C GLN A 209 11.11 23.45 10.61
N VAL A 210 12.29 24.04 10.58
CA VAL A 210 13.55 23.36 10.97
C VAL A 210 14.00 23.87 12.32
N CYS A 211 14.41 22.93 13.18
CA CYS A 211 14.93 23.19 14.52
C CYS A 211 16.25 22.45 14.73
N PRO A 212 17.17 22.96 15.58
CA PRO A 212 18.29 22.17 16.07
C PRO A 212 17.78 20.88 16.73
N GLY A 213 18.34 19.73 16.37
CA GLY A 213 17.82 18.45 16.82
C GLY A 213 18.67 17.25 16.40
N ASN A 214 18.11 16.06 16.57
CA ASN A 214 18.78 14.78 16.36
C ASN A 214 18.38 14.13 15.02
N GLY A 215 17.85 14.91 14.08
CA GLY A 215 17.50 14.39 12.75
C GLY A 215 16.09 13.82 12.66
N ALA A 216 15.18 14.14 13.59
CA ALA A 216 13.82 13.62 13.55
C ALA A 216 12.96 14.44 12.58
N VAL A 217 12.28 13.76 11.65
CA VAL A 217 11.26 14.38 10.81
C VAL A 217 9.87 13.99 11.34
N ARG A 218 9.07 14.99 11.72
CA ARG A 218 7.72 14.80 12.26
C ARG A 218 6.72 15.50 11.36
N TRP A 219 5.49 15.00 11.37
CA TRP A 219 4.41 15.66 10.67
C TRP A 219 3.11 15.63 11.47
N GLU A 220 2.28 16.64 11.22
CA GLU A 220 0.92 16.72 11.75
C GLU A 220 -0.03 17.31 10.70
N VAL A 221 -1.33 17.02 10.87
CA VAL A 221 -2.39 17.65 10.09
C VAL A 221 -3.23 18.48 11.04
N THR A 222 -3.23 19.80 10.81
CA THR A 222 -3.78 20.81 11.72
C THR A 222 -5.29 21.00 11.59
N ALA A 223 -5.91 20.69 10.44
CA ALA A 223 -7.37 20.68 10.28
C ALA A 223 -7.93 19.30 9.87
N GLY A 224 -9.01 18.90 10.54
CA GLY A 224 -9.58 17.55 10.48
C GLY A 224 -10.59 17.27 9.36
N THR A 225 -10.59 17.99 8.22
CA THR A 225 -11.52 17.67 7.12
C THR A 225 -11.08 16.41 6.38
N LEU A 226 -11.91 15.36 6.46
CA LEU A 226 -11.59 14.02 5.93
C LEU A 226 -12.24 13.70 4.57
N ASP A 227 -13.06 14.60 4.01
CA ASP A 227 -13.88 14.29 2.83
C ASP A 227 -13.07 14.36 1.51
N GLY A 228 -12.12 15.29 1.40
CA GLY A 228 -11.23 15.42 0.24
C GLY A 228 -10.36 14.17 -0.03
N PRO A 229 -9.70 13.60 1.00
CA PRO A 229 -8.93 12.36 0.88
C PRO A 229 -9.73 11.16 0.36
N LEU A 230 -11.02 11.08 0.70
CA LEU A 230 -11.87 9.95 0.32
C LEU A 230 -12.17 9.92 -1.18
N GLY A 231 -12.67 11.03 -1.74
CA GLY A 231 -13.02 11.10 -3.16
C GLY A 231 -11.82 10.95 -4.09
N ALA A 232 -10.66 11.46 -3.68
CA ALA A 232 -9.44 11.31 -4.46
C ALA A 232 -8.84 9.90 -4.38
N ALA A 233 -8.94 9.22 -3.23
CA ALA A 233 -8.56 7.82 -3.11
C ALA A 233 -9.47 6.91 -3.96
N GLU A 234 -10.78 7.19 -3.95
CA GLU A 234 -11.75 6.55 -4.83
C GLU A 234 -11.37 6.76 -6.30
N TYR A 235 -11.19 8.01 -6.75
CA TYR A 235 -10.79 8.32 -8.13
C TYR A 235 -9.51 7.60 -8.53
N ALA A 236 -8.48 7.63 -7.67
CA ALA A 236 -7.21 6.99 -7.96
C ALA A 236 -7.31 5.45 -8.02
N ALA A 237 -8.20 4.83 -7.23
CA ALA A 237 -8.49 3.41 -7.34
C ALA A 237 -9.11 3.06 -8.70
N PHE A 238 -10.06 3.87 -9.19
CA PHE A 238 -10.66 3.68 -10.51
C PHE A 238 -9.64 3.86 -11.65
N GLU A 239 -8.84 4.92 -11.59
CA GLU A 239 -7.83 5.23 -12.61
C GLU A 239 -6.73 4.16 -12.69
N ALA A 240 -6.39 3.51 -11.58
CA ALA A 240 -5.42 2.42 -11.58
C ALA A 240 -5.83 1.28 -12.52
N GLY A 241 -7.13 1.02 -12.67
CA GLY A 241 -7.66 0.01 -13.57
C GLY A 241 -7.70 0.41 -15.05
N ARG A 242 -7.64 1.70 -15.38
CA ARG A 242 -7.77 2.20 -16.76
C ARG A 242 -6.48 2.13 -17.57
N GLY A 243 -5.32 1.97 -16.94
CA GLY A 243 -4.04 1.86 -17.64
C GLY A 243 -4.02 0.67 -18.61
N GLY A 244 -3.40 0.82 -19.79
CA GLY A 244 -3.49 -0.16 -20.88
C GLY A 244 -3.16 -1.61 -20.48
N GLN A 245 -2.12 -1.81 -19.66
CA GLN A 245 -1.75 -3.14 -19.16
C GLN A 245 -2.77 -3.69 -18.17
N LYS A 246 -3.19 -2.90 -17.17
CA LYS A 246 -4.20 -3.29 -16.17
C LYS A 246 -5.54 -3.59 -16.83
N ALA A 247 -5.94 -2.77 -17.80
CA ALA A 247 -7.14 -2.99 -18.58
C ALA A 247 -7.09 -4.29 -19.41
N ALA A 248 -5.92 -4.68 -19.90
CA ALA A 248 -5.74 -5.96 -20.57
C ALA A 248 -5.89 -7.14 -19.59
N GLN A 249 -5.35 -7.02 -18.37
CA GLN A 249 -5.50 -8.03 -17.31
C GLN A 249 -6.96 -8.16 -16.85
N GLY A 250 -7.70 -7.06 -16.71
CA GLY A 250 -9.13 -7.11 -16.37
C GLY A 250 -9.99 -7.84 -17.40
N ARG A 251 -9.58 -7.79 -18.68
CA ARG A 251 -10.28 -8.44 -19.80
C ARG A 251 -9.72 -9.80 -20.20
N SER A 252 -8.67 -10.29 -19.54
CA SER A 252 -7.92 -11.43 -20.04
C SER A 252 -8.61 -12.77 -19.82
N LEU A 253 -9.52 -12.85 -18.86
CA LEU A 253 -10.25 -14.08 -18.57
C LEU A 253 -11.51 -14.13 -19.42
N ASN A 254 -11.49 -14.97 -20.46
CA ASN A 254 -12.64 -15.12 -21.35
C ASN A 254 -13.80 -15.79 -20.60
N GLY A 255 -14.80 -15.00 -20.20
CA GLY A 255 -16.02 -15.47 -19.53
C GLY A 255 -15.90 -15.65 -18.01
N ALA A 256 -14.89 -15.06 -17.36
CA ALA A 256 -14.79 -15.03 -15.90
C ALA A 256 -14.53 -13.59 -15.38
N PRO A 257 -15.23 -13.15 -14.32
CA PRO A 257 -15.07 -11.80 -13.81
C PRO A 257 -13.72 -11.59 -13.13
N VAL A 258 -13.16 -10.39 -13.27
CA VAL A 258 -11.92 -9.97 -12.59
C VAL A 258 -12.22 -8.78 -11.67
N LEU A 259 -11.85 -8.90 -10.40
CA LEU A 259 -11.83 -7.79 -9.44
C LEU A 259 -10.48 -7.06 -9.53
N LEU A 260 -10.50 -5.73 -9.48
CA LEU A 260 -9.29 -4.95 -9.20
C LEU A 260 -9.24 -4.64 -7.70
N ALA A 261 -8.24 -5.18 -7.02
CA ALA A 261 -8.00 -4.97 -5.61
C ALA A 261 -6.99 -3.83 -5.40
N VAL A 262 -7.39 -2.77 -4.70
CA VAL A 262 -6.62 -1.52 -4.53
C VAL A 262 -6.29 -1.29 -3.06
N ASP A 263 -5.01 -1.27 -2.70
CA ASP A 263 -4.57 -0.91 -1.35
C ASP A 263 -4.66 0.58 -1.10
N VAL A 264 -5.60 1.02 -0.26
CA VAL A 264 -5.78 2.44 0.09
C VAL A 264 -5.11 2.84 1.40
N SER A 265 -4.33 1.95 2.03
CA SER A 265 -3.67 2.21 3.32
C SER A 265 -2.74 3.42 3.29
N ARG A 266 -2.31 3.82 2.09
CA ARG A 266 -1.38 4.92 1.82
C ARG A 266 -2.02 6.15 1.17
N TYR A 267 -3.34 6.18 1.02
CA TYR A 267 -4.06 7.25 0.30
C TYR A 267 -4.59 8.30 1.27
N GLY A 268 -3.70 9.08 1.89
CA GLY A 268 -4.09 10.10 2.87
C GLY A 268 -4.89 9.49 4.04
N ALA A 269 -6.05 10.07 4.38
CA ALA A 269 -6.91 9.56 5.45
C ALA A 269 -7.99 8.56 4.98
N ALA A 270 -7.90 8.05 3.74
CA ALA A 270 -8.80 7.04 3.19
C ALA A 270 -8.89 5.77 4.04
N TRP A 271 -7.76 5.41 4.67
CA TRP A 271 -7.68 4.27 5.58
C TRP A 271 -8.57 4.41 6.82
N MET A 272 -9.09 5.58 7.17
CA MET A 272 -9.98 5.70 8.33
C MET A 272 -11.39 5.15 8.07
N ARG A 273 -11.75 4.87 6.81
CA ARG A 273 -13.09 4.41 6.44
C ARG A 273 -13.19 2.88 6.52
N PRO A 274 -14.31 2.35 7.07
CA PRO A 274 -14.53 0.91 7.13
C PRO A 274 -14.88 0.35 5.74
N GLY A 275 -14.61 -0.94 5.52
CA GLY A 275 -14.83 -1.65 4.26
C GLY A 275 -16.26 -1.50 3.72
N ARG A 276 -17.27 -1.56 4.59
CA ARG A 276 -18.68 -1.35 4.18
C ARG A 276 -18.94 0.01 3.52
N VAL A 277 -18.23 1.06 3.95
CA VAL A 277 -18.37 2.40 3.35
C VAL A 277 -17.74 2.40 1.97
N TRP A 278 -16.58 1.74 1.81
CA TRP A 278 -15.94 1.56 0.52
C TRP A 278 -16.80 0.76 -0.46
N ALA A 279 -17.35 -0.36 -0.03
CA ALA A 279 -18.25 -1.20 -0.82
C ALA A 279 -19.39 -0.36 -1.43
N GLN A 280 -20.12 0.37 -0.58
CA GLN A 280 -21.24 1.20 -1.00
C GLN A 280 -20.82 2.32 -1.94
N ARG A 281 -19.73 3.05 -1.64
CA ARG A 281 -19.26 4.16 -2.47
C ARG A 281 -18.84 3.69 -3.86
N VAL A 282 -18.03 2.64 -3.91
CA VAL A 282 -17.56 2.06 -5.17
C VAL A 282 -18.75 1.59 -6.01
N ALA A 283 -19.74 0.92 -5.42
CA ALA A 283 -20.90 0.38 -6.14
C ALA A 283 -21.79 1.46 -6.80
N ILE A 284 -21.85 2.67 -6.21
CA ILE A 284 -22.62 3.79 -6.77
C ILE A 284 -21.76 4.77 -7.58
N CYS A 285 -20.47 4.46 -7.78
CA CYS A 285 -19.54 5.37 -8.41
C CYS A 285 -19.81 5.48 -9.91
N GLU A 286 -20.01 6.70 -10.39
CA GLU A 286 -20.24 7.01 -11.81
C GLU A 286 -19.03 6.68 -12.71
N HIS A 287 -17.87 6.39 -12.12
CA HIS A 287 -16.69 5.95 -12.86
C HIS A 287 -16.78 4.50 -13.36
N PHE A 288 -17.73 3.69 -12.91
CA PHE A 288 -18.02 2.42 -13.59
C PHE A 288 -18.80 2.67 -14.87
N THR A 289 -18.07 2.84 -15.96
CA THR A 289 -18.64 2.86 -17.30
C THR A 289 -18.81 1.43 -17.84
N PRO A 290 -19.69 1.19 -18.83
CA PRO A 290 -19.87 -0.15 -19.41
C PRO A 290 -18.60 -0.78 -20.00
N ASP A 291 -17.62 0.05 -20.37
CA ASP A 291 -16.32 -0.36 -20.93
C ASP A 291 -15.21 -0.50 -19.86
N TYR A 292 -15.53 -0.28 -18.58
CA TYR A 292 -14.57 -0.46 -17.50
C TYR A 292 -14.05 -1.91 -17.47
N PRO A 293 -12.73 -2.16 -17.41
CA PRO A 293 -12.15 -3.48 -17.64
C PRO A 293 -12.39 -4.50 -16.53
N PHE A 294 -12.84 -4.07 -15.35
CA PHE A 294 -13.00 -4.93 -14.19
C PHE A 294 -14.47 -5.05 -13.80
N ALA A 295 -14.82 -6.21 -13.25
CA ALA A 295 -16.16 -6.53 -12.78
C ALA A 295 -16.55 -5.77 -11.49
N GLY A 296 -15.55 -5.27 -10.76
CA GLY A 296 -15.72 -4.50 -9.53
C GLY A 296 -14.36 -4.04 -8.98
N LEU A 297 -14.41 -3.23 -7.93
CA LEU A 297 -13.21 -2.85 -7.17
C LEU A 297 -13.31 -3.40 -5.75
N ALA A 298 -12.20 -3.95 -5.27
CA ALA A 298 -12.01 -4.35 -3.88
C ALA A 298 -11.03 -3.38 -3.22
N VAL A 299 -11.51 -2.50 -2.36
CA VAL A 299 -10.68 -1.54 -1.65
C VAL A 299 -10.18 -2.17 -0.38
N LEU A 300 -8.87 -2.42 -0.31
CA LEU A 300 -8.23 -3.15 0.79
C LEU A 300 -7.41 -2.22 1.68
N ARG A 301 -7.31 -2.63 2.95
CA ARG A 301 -6.51 -1.97 3.97
C ARG A 301 -5.63 -2.97 4.68
N GLN A 302 -4.40 -2.57 4.94
CA GLN A 302 -3.37 -3.39 5.56
C GLN A 302 -2.65 -2.59 6.64
N SER A 303 -2.13 -3.33 7.61
CA SER A 303 -1.15 -2.83 8.58
C SER A 303 0.13 -3.64 8.46
N LEU A 304 1.26 -3.00 8.74
CA LEU A 304 2.52 -3.73 8.90
C LEU A 304 2.44 -4.70 10.08
N GLU A 305 1.67 -4.38 11.11
CA GLU A 305 1.60 -5.14 12.36
C GLU A 305 0.72 -6.40 12.28
N GLN A 306 -0.03 -6.59 11.19
CA GLN A 306 -0.97 -7.70 11.04
C GLN A 306 -0.67 -8.51 9.78
N PRO A 307 -0.59 -9.85 9.84
CA PRO A 307 -0.22 -10.68 8.68
C PRO A 307 -1.26 -10.67 7.55
N GLY A 308 -2.52 -10.35 7.83
CA GLY A 308 -3.61 -10.37 6.84
C GLY A 308 -4.13 -8.98 6.48
N LEU A 309 -5.27 -8.97 5.79
CA LEU A 309 -6.05 -7.75 5.57
C LEU A 309 -6.62 -7.26 6.90
N THR A 310 -6.52 -5.96 7.15
CA THR A 310 -7.18 -5.32 8.29
C THR A 310 -8.65 -5.04 7.99
N ASP A 311 -8.96 -4.66 6.75
CA ASP A 311 -10.31 -4.40 6.28
C ASP A 311 -10.37 -4.46 4.75
N ILE A 312 -11.55 -4.71 4.19
CA ILE A 312 -11.79 -4.73 2.74
C ILE A 312 -13.26 -4.43 2.45
N GLY A 313 -13.51 -3.70 1.35
CA GLY A 313 -14.85 -3.43 0.84
C GLY A 313 -14.91 -3.63 -0.66
N VAL A 314 -15.91 -4.36 -1.14
CA VAL A 314 -16.07 -4.65 -2.56
C VAL A 314 -17.29 -3.93 -3.11
N GLY A 315 -17.11 -3.14 -4.16
CA GLY A 315 -18.23 -2.59 -4.93
C GLY A 315 -18.19 -3.16 -6.34
N LEU A 316 -19.29 -3.79 -6.75
CA LEU A 316 -19.44 -4.41 -8.05
C LEU A 316 -19.93 -3.40 -9.07
N SER A 317 -19.47 -3.53 -10.32
CA SER A 317 -19.94 -2.69 -11.42
C SER A 317 -21.46 -2.83 -11.57
N PRO A 318 -22.22 -1.72 -11.71
CA PRO A 318 -23.65 -1.78 -12.02
C PRO A 318 -23.93 -2.40 -13.40
N HIS A 319 -22.92 -2.48 -14.27
CA HIS A 319 -23.00 -3.06 -15.61
C HIS A 319 -22.63 -4.54 -15.67
N LEU A 320 -22.31 -5.16 -14.54
CA LEU A 320 -21.91 -6.56 -14.46
C LEU A 320 -23.10 -7.50 -14.79
N PRO A 321 -22.92 -8.52 -15.65
CA PRO A 321 -23.94 -9.55 -15.89
C PRO A 321 -24.33 -10.27 -14.61
N ALA A 322 -25.58 -10.74 -14.52
CA ALA A 322 -26.11 -11.39 -13.31
C ALA A 322 -25.29 -12.62 -12.89
N ALA A 323 -24.88 -13.47 -13.83
CA ALA A 323 -24.07 -14.65 -13.52
C ALA A 323 -22.72 -14.30 -12.90
N ASP A 324 -22.04 -13.27 -13.43
CA ASP A 324 -20.76 -12.80 -12.88
C ASP A 324 -20.95 -12.13 -11.51
N ARG A 325 -22.07 -11.42 -11.32
CA ARG A 325 -22.45 -10.84 -10.04
C ARG A 325 -22.62 -11.92 -8.98
N ASP A 326 -23.36 -12.99 -9.29
CA ASP A 326 -23.57 -14.10 -8.36
C ASP A 326 -22.25 -14.76 -7.97
N VAL A 327 -21.35 -14.97 -8.94
CA VAL A 327 -19.99 -15.50 -8.69
C VAL A 327 -19.21 -14.62 -7.71
N LEU A 328 -19.19 -13.31 -7.93
CA LEU A 328 -18.45 -12.39 -7.06
C LEU A 328 -19.11 -12.18 -5.70
N GLN A 329 -20.44 -12.26 -5.61
CA GLN A 329 -21.16 -12.21 -4.34
C GLN A 329 -20.93 -13.47 -3.50
N ASP A 330 -20.90 -14.66 -4.12
CA ASP A 330 -20.51 -15.92 -3.47
C ASP A 330 -19.08 -15.85 -2.92
N LEU A 331 -18.15 -15.33 -3.73
CA LEU A 331 -16.77 -15.09 -3.32
C LEU A 331 -16.69 -14.16 -2.10
N CYS A 332 -17.34 -13.00 -2.15
CA CYS A 332 -17.34 -12.04 -1.05
C CYS A 332 -17.99 -12.62 0.21
N THR A 333 -19.08 -13.39 0.07
CA THR A 333 -19.76 -14.04 1.19
C THR A 333 -18.85 -15.07 1.86
N THR A 334 -18.18 -15.90 1.06
CA THR A 334 -17.23 -16.92 1.55
C THR A 334 -16.07 -16.29 2.32
N LEU A 335 -15.58 -15.14 1.84
CA LEU A 335 -14.48 -14.39 2.45
C LEU A 335 -14.92 -13.46 3.60
N GLY A 336 -16.22 -13.32 3.85
CA GLY A 336 -16.76 -12.38 4.82
C GLY A 336 -16.56 -10.90 4.46
N TRP A 337 -16.39 -10.59 3.17
CA TRP A 337 -16.14 -9.23 2.68
C TRP A 337 -17.46 -8.48 2.44
N PRO A 338 -17.64 -7.27 3.01
CA PRO A 338 -18.74 -6.39 2.64
C PRO A 338 -18.77 -6.16 1.13
N CYS A 339 -19.91 -6.44 0.51
CA CYS A 339 -20.11 -6.35 -0.93
C CYS A 339 -21.38 -5.58 -1.26
N ALA A 340 -21.33 -4.69 -2.24
CA ALA A 340 -22.45 -3.89 -2.73
C ALA A 340 -22.51 -3.89 -4.26
#